data_AF-A0A378JW03-F1
#
_entry.id   AF-A0A378JW03-F1
#
_cell.length_a   1.000
_cell.length_b   1.000
_cell.length_c   1.000
_cell.angle_alpha   90.00
_cell.angle_beta   90.00
_cell.angle_gamma   90.00
#
_symmetry.space_group_name_H-M   'P 1'
#
loop_
_entity.id
_entity.type
_entity.pdbx_description
1 polymer ?
#
loop_
_entity_poly.entity_id
_entity_poly.type
_entity_poly.pdbx_seq_one_letter_code
_entity_poly.pdbx_strand_id
1 'polypeptide(L)'
;MRINKFQDWLNRNGNFQFLSNPISSEQIDTVIADKSVQKSIASSKKNQVIYSYIENKIVTDYASVIDFKLREVFYKLSLDDFRDPRGFESKNKSSYNQCNYFELRNELEFFLKQDILQHRARPDAKLNAFRRWIEVSDVLLRRHCYEGFMLVFTNLQLIASPNLVSSLPQSVQKNYHELCQLNSPNKNHFALRDFIKTHSNETDFSPLIFSYHAIAVINESIVHIREQDLLLNNRKKEVRKEIHRLQNEIDPDDFKTLVKLVGKHEHIPNDLNLENRYLISLLRENKRIPKNLRNNHKILCEQIEQRTELLNSITKEQNYRVKSLPSYLENTYNRIRFRFNKHNLERTMGIVPSEPARSQDIAPSRLYSHSLLPSFWYRKGKSAEQYWKETLTPSCLPSR
;
A
#
# COMPACT_ATOMS: atom_id res chain seq x y z
N MET A 1 -12.41 50.22 8.70
CA MET A 1 -13.07 48.89 8.59
C MET A 1 -12.03 47.83 8.27
N ARG A 2 -11.90 46.76 9.06
CA ARG A 2 -11.06 45.61 8.67
C ARG A 2 -11.75 44.91 7.50
N ILE A 3 -11.14 44.94 6.31
CA ILE A 3 -11.68 44.26 5.13
C ILE A 3 -11.61 42.75 5.38
N ASN A 4 -12.77 42.08 5.42
CA ASN A 4 -12.87 40.65 5.73
C ASN A 4 -12.93 39.82 4.44
N LYS A 5 -11.86 39.92 3.63
CA LYS A 5 -11.78 39.31 2.30
C LYS A 5 -12.14 37.83 2.26
N PHE A 6 -11.80 37.07 3.31
CA PHE A 6 -12.14 35.66 3.39
C PHE A 6 -13.65 35.42 3.53
N GLN A 7 -14.32 36.15 4.42
CA GLN A 7 -15.78 36.06 4.55
C GLN A 7 -16.49 36.65 3.34
N ASP A 8 -15.98 37.72 2.75
CA ASP A 8 -16.54 38.29 1.52
C ASP A 8 -16.51 37.25 0.39
N TRP A 9 -15.39 36.51 0.25
CA TRP A 9 -15.29 35.41 -0.70
C TRP A 9 -16.29 34.28 -0.38
N LEU A 10 -16.40 33.89 0.90
CA LEU A 10 -17.36 32.87 1.32
C LEU A 10 -18.82 33.26 1.06
N ASN A 11 -19.16 34.54 1.23
CA ASN A 11 -20.51 35.05 1.00
C ASN A 11 -20.83 35.20 -0.49
N ARG A 12 -19.85 35.56 -1.32
CA ARG A 12 -20.03 35.72 -2.78
C ARG A 12 -20.09 34.37 -3.50
N ASN A 13 -19.22 33.44 -3.10
CA ASN A 13 -19.01 32.18 -3.82
C ASN A 13 -19.21 30.95 -2.92
N GLY A 14 -18.86 31.05 -1.63
CA GLY A 14 -18.43 29.91 -0.81
C GLY A 14 -19.51 29.00 -0.22
N ASN A 15 -20.66 29.48 0.26
CA ASN A 15 -21.55 28.55 1.00
C ASN A 15 -22.25 27.51 0.12
N PHE A 16 -22.83 27.92 -1.01
CA PHE A 16 -23.53 26.97 -1.89
C PHE A 16 -22.55 26.17 -2.76
N GLN A 17 -21.50 26.81 -3.30
CA GLN A 17 -20.55 26.11 -4.17
C GLN A 17 -19.68 25.14 -3.38
N PHE A 18 -19.26 25.45 -2.15
CA PHE A 18 -18.44 24.51 -1.37
C PHE A 18 -19.17 23.19 -1.06
N LEU A 19 -20.48 23.26 -0.77
CA LEU A 19 -21.30 22.08 -0.45
C LEU A 19 -21.71 21.27 -1.69
N SER A 20 -21.72 21.89 -2.89
CA SER A 20 -22.25 21.27 -4.11
C SER A 20 -21.20 21.05 -5.22
N ASN A 21 -20.01 21.64 -5.12
CA ASN A 21 -18.99 21.56 -6.15
C ASN A 21 -18.17 20.26 -6.03
N PRO A 22 -18.18 19.40 -7.07
CA PRO A 22 -17.28 18.28 -7.15
C PRO A 22 -15.85 18.79 -7.36
N ILE A 23 -15.00 18.67 -6.33
CA ILE A 23 -13.60 19.16 -6.24
C ILE A 23 -13.51 20.62 -5.71
N SER A 24 -13.90 20.81 -4.45
CA SER A 24 -13.85 22.11 -3.77
C SER A 24 -12.44 22.56 -3.37
N SER A 25 -11.44 21.66 -3.37
CA SER A 25 -10.02 22.00 -3.09
C SER A 25 -9.46 23.07 -4.01
N GLU A 26 -9.74 23.01 -5.31
CA GLU A 26 -9.21 23.92 -6.33
C GLU A 26 -9.58 25.38 -6.06
N GLN A 27 -10.81 25.60 -5.59
CA GLN A 27 -11.30 26.93 -5.25
C GLN A 27 -10.58 27.47 -4.02
N ILE A 28 -10.44 26.64 -2.97
CA ILE A 28 -9.73 27.01 -1.75
C ILE A 28 -8.26 27.28 -2.03
N ASP A 29 -7.61 26.46 -2.85
CA ASP A 29 -6.20 26.63 -3.20
C ASP A 29 -5.94 27.89 -4.04
N THR A 30 -6.91 28.28 -4.88
CA THR A 30 -6.85 29.56 -5.59
C THR A 30 -6.95 30.74 -4.63
N VAL A 31 -7.82 30.63 -3.64
CA VAL A 31 -8.14 31.69 -2.68
C VAL A 31 -7.04 31.85 -1.63
N ILE A 32 -6.47 30.74 -1.17
CA ILE A 32 -5.39 30.75 -0.19
C ILE A 32 -4.08 31.30 -0.76
N ALA A 33 -3.93 31.37 -2.08
CA ALA A 33 -2.80 32.03 -2.73
C ALA A 33 -2.87 33.58 -2.67
N ASP A 34 -4.02 34.18 -2.31
CA ASP A 34 -4.19 35.62 -2.18
C ASP A 34 -3.74 36.11 -0.79
N LYS A 35 -2.72 36.97 -0.75
CA LYS A 35 -2.17 37.56 0.49
C LYS A 35 -3.21 38.31 1.32
N SER A 36 -4.19 38.95 0.68
CA SER A 36 -5.26 39.68 1.38
C SER A 36 -6.20 38.72 2.11
N VAL A 37 -6.46 37.56 1.52
CA VAL A 37 -7.24 36.49 2.15
C VAL A 37 -6.42 35.83 3.26
N GLN A 38 -5.15 35.51 3.02
CA GLN A 38 -4.25 34.97 4.04
C GLN A 38 -4.23 35.86 5.29
N LYS A 39 -4.06 37.19 5.10
CA LYS A 39 -4.10 38.18 6.19
C LYS A 39 -5.47 38.22 6.89
N SER A 40 -6.56 38.08 6.14
CA SER A 40 -7.91 38.02 6.69
C SER A 40 -8.13 36.77 7.55
N ILE A 41 -7.56 35.63 7.18
CA ILE A 41 -7.58 34.40 7.99
C ILE A 41 -6.69 34.59 9.23
N ALA A 42 -5.43 34.98 9.07
CA ALA A 42 -4.47 35.12 10.16
C ALA A 42 -4.91 36.10 11.26
N SER A 43 -5.66 37.15 10.90
CA SER A 43 -6.08 38.21 11.84
C SER A 43 -7.42 37.97 12.55
N SER A 44 -8.12 36.85 12.28
CA SER A 44 -9.45 36.57 12.82
C SER A 44 -9.60 35.13 13.27
N LYS A 45 -9.84 34.92 14.57
CA LYS A 45 -10.11 33.59 15.14
C LYS A 45 -11.30 32.90 14.47
N LYS A 46 -12.36 33.65 14.17
CA LYS A 46 -13.54 33.11 13.46
C LYS A 46 -13.14 32.59 12.08
N ASN A 47 -12.30 33.32 11.34
CA ASN A 47 -11.86 32.90 10.01
C ASN A 47 -10.93 31.69 10.07
N GLN A 48 -10.08 31.58 11.08
CA GLN A 48 -9.23 30.40 11.31
C GLN A 48 -10.06 29.13 11.53
N VAL A 49 -11.11 29.22 12.36
CA VAL A 49 -12.02 28.09 12.62
C VAL A 49 -12.76 27.69 11.33
N ILE A 50 -13.27 28.66 10.57
CA ILE A 50 -13.97 28.39 9.31
C ILE A 50 -13.03 27.74 8.29
N TYR A 51 -11.81 28.26 8.13
CA TYR A 51 -10.80 27.67 7.25
C TYR A 51 -10.47 26.24 7.65
N SER A 52 -10.25 25.99 8.95
CA SER A 52 -9.95 24.64 9.46
C SER A 52 -11.12 23.68 9.25
N TYR A 53 -12.36 24.14 9.42
CA TYR A 53 -13.57 23.35 9.12
C TYR A 53 -13.65 22.97 7.64
N ILE A 54 -13.41 23.93 6.74
CA ILE A 54 -13.41 23.73 5.29
C ILE A 54 -12.35 22.69 4.90
N GLU A 55 -11.11 22.84 5.35
CA GLU A 55 -10.03 21.88 5.06
C GLU A 55 -10.37 20.49 5.59
N ASN A 56 -10.86 20.37 6.83
CA ASN A 56 -11.26 19.09 7.41
C ASN A 56 -12.40 18.41 6.63
N LYS A 57 -13.35 19.20 6.11
CA LYS A 57 -14.43 18.66 5.26
C LYS A 57 -13.88 18.10 3.96
N ILE A 58 -12.98 18.81 3.27
CA ILE A 58 -12.32 18.32 2.05
C ILE A 58 -11.54 17.03 2.33
N VAL A 59 -10.73 17.02 3.40
CA VAL A 59 -9.96 15.84 3.82
C VAL A 59 -10.88 14.64 4.03
N THR A 60 -11.96 14.84 4.79
CA THR A 60 -12.95 13.78 5.10
C THR A 60 -13.64 13.28 3.84
N ASP A 61 -14.01 14.18 2.93
CA ASP A 61 -14.66 13.85 1.66
C ASP A 61 -13.74 13.03 0.76
N TYR A 62 -12.49 13.45 0.57
CA TYR A 62 -11.53 12.75 -0.28
C TYR A 62 -11.18 11.37 0.28
N ALA A 63 -10.97 11.27 1.59
CA ALA A 63 -10.79 9.97 2.25
C ALA A 63 -12.02 9.06 2.05
N SER A 64 -13.23 9.62 2.10
CA SER A 64 -14.47 8.83 1.91
C SER A 64 -14.63 8.33 0.47
N VAL A 65 -14.30 9.17 -0.52
CA VAL A 65 -14.33 8.77 -1.94
C VAL A 65 -13.33 7.64 -2.19
N ILE A 66 -12.08 7.79 -1.72
CA ILE A 66 -11.02 6.79 -1.91
C ILE A 66 -11.40 5.48 -1.24
N ASP A 67 -11.77 5.51 0.04
CA ASP A 67 -12.12 4.34 0.82
C ASP A 67 -13.30 3.58 0.20
N PHE A 68 -14.38 4.29 -0.10
CA PHE A 68 -15.58 3.68 -0.68
C PHE A 68 -15.30 3.07 -2.05
N LYS A 69 -14.65 3.81 -2.96
CA LYS A 69 -14.44 3.32 -4.33
C LYS A 69 -13.48 2.14 -4.39
N LEU A 70 -12.41 2.17 -3.59
CA LEU A 70 -11.49 1.03 -3.52
C LEU A 70 -12.17 -0.21 -2.95
N ARG A 71 -13.01 -0.07 -1.92
CA ARG A 71 -13.81 -1.19 -1.39
C ARG A 71 -14.84 -1.69 -2.39
N GLU A 72 -15.49 -0.79 -3.13
CA GLU A 72 -16.47 -1.15 -4.17
C GLU A 72 -15.87 -2.08 -5.24
N VAL A 73 -14.64 -1.81 -5.70
CA VAL A 73 -13.97 -2.71 -6.65
C VAL A 73 -13.40 -3.96 -5.96
N PHE A 74 -12.94 -3.84 -4.72
CA PHE A 74 -12.44 -4.98 -3.95
C PHE A 74 -13.51 -6.05 -3.72
N TYR A 75 -14.76 -5.66 -3.48
CA TYR A 75 -15.89 -6.60 -3.34
C TYR A 75 -16.26 -7.31 -4.64
N LYS A 76 -15.85 -6.77 -5.79
CA LYS A 76 -16.07 -7.40 -7.10
C LYS A 76 -14.96 -8.37 -7.48
N LEU A 77 -13.80 -8.33 -6.81
CA LEU A 77 -12.73 -9.29 -7.03
C LEU A 77 -13.15 -10.67 -6.52
N SER A 78 -12.97 -11.69 -7.34
CA SER A 78 -13.22 -13.07 -6.98
C SER A 78 -12.04 -13.64 -6.20
N LEU A 79 -12.26 -14.71 -5.42
CA LEU A 79 -11.15 -15.44 -4.80
C LEU A 79 -10.22 -16.08 -5.83
N ASP A 80 -10.71 -16.37 -7.03
CA ASP A 80 -9.87 -16.89 -8.12
C ASP A 80 -8.88 -15.85 -8.64
N ASP A 81 -9.25 -14.55 -8.62
CA ASP A 81 -8.32 -13.44 -8.92
C ASP A 81 -7.13 -13.43 -7.95
N PHE A 82 -7.33 -13.84 -6.69
CA PHE A 82 -6.26 -13.94 -5.70
C PHE A 82 -5.50 -15.26 -5.78
N ARG A 83 -6.17 -16.37 -6.10
CA ARG A 83 -5.52 -17.68 -6.29
C ARG A 83 -4.51 -17.65 -7.45
N ASP A 84 -4.81 -16.88 -8.49
CA ASP A 84 -3.90 -16.58 -9.58
C ASP A 84 -3.46 -15.11 -9.59
N PRO A 85 -2.41 -14.76 -8.83
CA PRO A 85 -1.99 -13.37 -8.66
C PRO A 85 -1.33 -12.77 -9.90
N ARG A 86 -1.08 -13.56 -10.96
CA ARG A 86 -0.41 -13.08 -12.19
C ARG A 86 -1.16 -11.93 -12.85
N GLY A 87 -2.48 -11.88 -12.68
CA GLY A 87 -3.31 -10.79 -13.16
C GLY A 87 -3.15 -9.48 -12.38
N PHE A 88 -2.62 -9.51 -11.15
CA PHE A 88 -2.20 -8.30 -10.42
C PHE A 88 -0.80 -7.80 -10.82
N GLU A 89 0.03 -8.67 -11.40
CA GLU A 89 1.40 -8.32 -11.81
C GLU A 89 1.49 -7.87 -13.28
N SER A 90 0.58 -8.36 -14.13
CA SER A 90 0.65 -8.11 -15.56
C SER A 90 -0.72 -7.89 -16.20
N LYS A 91 -0.86 -6.73 -16.86
CA LYS A 91 -2.11 -6.28 -17.50
C LYS A 91 -2.67 -7.27 -18.53
N ASN A 92 -1.82 -8.01 -19.24
CA ASN A 92 -2.24 -9.00 -20.24
C ASN A 92 -2.85 -10.28 -19.64
N LYS A 93 -2.66 -10.51 -18.34
CA LYS A 93 -3.19 -11.65 -17.59
C LYS A 93 -4.30 -11.24 -16.61
N SER A 94 -4.62 -9.95 -16.56
CA SER A 94 -5.63 -9.42 -15.65
C SER A 94 -7.03 -9.85 -16.07
N SER A 95 -7.83 -10.29 -15.10
CA SER A 95 -9.27 -10.42 -15.27
C SER A 95 -9.92 -9.05 -15.48
N TYR A 96 -11.19 -9.05 -15.89
CA TYR A 96 -11.98 -7.82 -16.00
C TYR A 96 -12.01 -7.04 -14.67
N ASN A 97 -12.18 -7.73 -13.53
CA ASN A 97 -12.26 -7.09 -12.23
C ASN A 97 -10.90 -6.53 -11.77
N GLN A 98 -9.80 -7.24 -12.06
CA GLN A 98 -8.45 -6.73 -11.81
C GLN A 98 -8.14 -5.49 -12.67
N CYS A 99 -8.55 -5.49 -13.95
CA CYS A 99 -8.45 -4.32 -14.81
C CYS A 99 -9.22 -3.11 -14.24
N ASN A 100 -10.47 -3.31 -13.80
CA ASN A 100 -11.27 -2.27 -13.16
C ASN A 100 -10.61 -1.73 -11.88
N TYR A 101 -10.02 -2.60 -11.06
CA TYR A 101 -9.26 -2.19 -9.88
C TYR A 101 -8.08 -1.28 -10.24
N PHE A 102 -7.27 -1.66 -11.24
CA PHE A 102 -6.14 -0.83 -11.67
C PHE A 102 -6.58 0.48 -12.33
N GLU A 103 -7.65 0.47 -13.13
CA GLU A 103 -8.21 1.69 -13.72
C GLU A 103 -8.65 2.67 -12.64
N LEU A 104 -9.40 2.20 -11.63
CA LEU A 104 -9.79 3.02 -10.49
C LEU A 104 -8.58 3.60 -9.75
N ARG A 105 -7.55 2.78 -9.47
CA ARG A 105 -6.33 3.28 -8.81
C ARG A 105 -5.67 4.38 -9.62
N ASN A 106 -5.60 4.23 -10.95
CA ASN A 106 -5.04 5.24 -11.83
C ASN A 106 -5.86 6.54 -11.83
N GLU A 107 -7.19 6.46 -11.78
CA GLU A 107 -8.07 7.62 -11.66
C GLU A 107 -7.82 8.39 -10.35
N LEU A 108 -7.73 7.66 -9.22
CA LEU A 108 -7.49 8.26 -7.90
C LEU A 108 -6.07 8.81 -7.76
N GLU A 109 -5.07 8.11 -8.30
CA GLU A 109 -3.69 8.58 -8.37
C GLU A 109 -3.57 9.86 -9.20
N PHE A 110 -4.21 9.88 -10.37
CA PHE A 110 -4.28 11.07 -11.22
C PHE A 110 -4.89 12.24 -10.45
N PHE A 111 -6.00 12.00 -9.74
CA PHE A 111 -6.67 13.04 -8.96
C PHE A 111 -5.74 13.67 -7.92
N LEU A 112 -5.09 12.85 -7.08
CA LEU A 112 -4.14 13.31 -6.08
C LEU A 112 -2.99 14.11 -6.72
N LYS A 113 -2.40 13.56 -7.78
CA LYS A 113 -1.28 14.21 -8.48
C LYS A 113 -1.69 15.55 -9.06
N GLN A 114 -2.84 15.63 -9.72
CA GLN A 114 -3.33 16.88 -10.30
C GLN A 114 -3.67 17.91 -9.23
N ASP A 115 -4.33 17.50 -8.14
CA ASP A 115 -4.72 18.42 -7.05
C ASP A 115 -3.51 19.19 -6.49
N ILE A 116 -2.34 18.53 -6.40
CA ILE A 116 -1.09 19.13 -5.92
C ILE A 116 -0.30 19.81 -7.06
N LEU A 117 -0.04 19.09 -8.16
CA LEU A 117 0.94 19.49 -9.18
C LEU A 117 0.42 20.54 -10.17
N GLN A 118 -0.89 20.79 -10.22
CA GLN A 118 -1.44 21.88 -11.04
C GLN A 118 -0.95 23.27 -10.58
N HIS A 119 -0.54 23.41 -9.32
CA HIS A 119 -0.14 24.68 -8.70
C HIS A 119 1.31 25.09 -8.99
N ARG A 120 1.80 24.91 -10.23
CA ARG A 120 3.22 25.10 -10.59
C ARG A 120 3.76 26.49 -10.24
N ALA A 121 2.97 27.54 -10.45
CA ALA A 121 3.37 28.93 -10.19
C ALA A 121 2.88 29.47 -8.84
N ARG A 122 2.27 28.64 -8.00
CA ARG A 122 1.63 29.06 -6.74
C ARG A 122 2.12 28.19 -5.58
N PRO A 123 3.29 28.48 -5.00
CA PRO A 123 3.91 27.62 -3.97
C PRO A 123 3.05 27.49 -2.71
N ASP A 124 2.32 28.53 -2.31
CA ASP A 124 1.39 28.48 -1.17
C ASP A 124 0.22 27.51 -1.41
N ALA A 125 -0.36 27.52 -2.61
CA ALA A 125 -1.43 26.61 -3.00
C ALA A 125 -0.92 25.15 -3.06
N LYS A 126 0.26 24.94 -3.67
CA LYS A 126 0.93 23.62 -3.73
C LYS A 126 1.19 23.07 -2.33
N LEU A 127 1.69 23.90 -1.41
CA LEU A 127 1.96 23.50 -0.04
C LEU A 127 0.68 23.16 0.73
N ASN A 128 -0.39 23.96 0.57
CA ASN A 128 -1.68 23.70 1.22
C ASN A 128 -2.28 22.37 0.75
N ALA A 129 -2.26 22.11 -0.56
CA ALA A 129 -2.70 20.84 -1.14
C ALA A 129 -1.87 19.66 -0.63
N PHE A 130 -0.53 19.79 -0.60
CA PHE A 130 0.34 18.74 -0.07
C PHE A 130 0.03 18.41 1.40
N ARG A 131 -0.10 19.43 2.27
CA ARG A 131 -0.50 19.27 3.68
C ARG A 131 -1.86 18.57 3.80
N ARG A 132 -2.84 18.96 2.98
CA ARG A 132 -4.18 18.34 2.96
C ARG A 132 -4.10 16.85 2.68
N TRP A 133 -3.31 16.43 1.71
CA TRP A 133 -3.19 15.02 1.35
C TRP A 133 -2.45 14.19 2.42
N ILE A 134 -1.53 14.79 3.19
CA ILE A 134 -0.99 14.15 4.40
C ILE A 134 -2.12 13.86 5.38
N GLU A 135 -3.03 14.81 5.63
CA GLU A 135 -4.18 14.56 6.50
C GLU A 135 -5.17 13.53 5.92
N VAL A 136 -5.35 13.49 4.59
CA VAL A 136 -6.15 12.43 3.93
C VAL A 136 -5.56 11.04 4.23
N SER A 137 -4.23 10.88 4.11
CA SER A 137 -3.58 9.61 4.44
C SER A 137 -3.79 9.21 5.90
N ASP A 138 -3.77 10.18 6.81
CA ASP A 138 -4.00 9.97 8.24
C ASP A 138 -5.44 9.55 8.57
N VAL A 139 -6.42 10.14 7.87
CA VAL A 139 -7.84 9.76 8.02
C VAL A 139 -8.08 8.36 7.46
N LEU A 140 -7.41 7.98 6.36
CA LEU A 140 -7.51 6.63 5.80
C LEU A 140 -6.95 5.58 6.77
N LEU A 141 -5.82 5.86 7.42
CA LEU A 141 -5.27 4.99 8.49
C LEU A 141 -6.26 4.81 9.65
N ARG A 142 -6.85 5.90 10.16
CA ARG A 142 -7.86 5.85 11.25
C ARG A 142 -9.11 5.07 10.89
N ARG A 143 -9.44 5.00 9.60
CA ARG A 143 -10.60 4.27 9.07
C ARG A 143 -10.27 2.83 8.72
N HIS A 144 -9.06 2.36 9.04
CA HIS A 144 -8.58 1.03 8.67
C HIS A 144 -8.62 0.79 7.15
N CYS A 145 -8.52 1.85 6.34
CA CYS A 145 -8.40 1.79 4.88
C CYS A 145 -6.92 1.82 4.49
N TYR A 146 -6.23 0.72 4.72
CA TYR A 146 -4.77 0.63 4.54
C TYR A 146 -4.37 0.62 3.05
N GLU A 147 -5.18 0.03 2.16
CA GLU A 147 -4.98 0.14 0.71
C GLU A 147 -5.06 1.61 0.26
N GLY A 148 -6.04 2.37 0.74
CA GLY A 148 -6.17 3.80 0.44
C GLY A 148 -5.00 4.61 1.00
N PHE A 149 -4.57 4.31 2.24
CA PHE A 149 -3.37 4.91 2.82
C PHE A 149 -2.14 4.68 1.94
N MET A 150 -1.89 3.42 1.53
CA MET A 150 -0.74 3.08 0.68
C MET A 150 -0.80 3.77 -0.69
N LEU A 151 -1.98 3.84 -1.32
CA LEU A 151 -2.19 4.56 -2.58
C LEU A 151 -1.80 6.03 -2.44
N VAL A 152 -2.33 6.71 -1.43
CA VAL A 152 -2.11 8.15 -1.22
C VAL A 152 -0.66 8.42 -0.82
N PHE A 153 -0.17 7.73 0.20
CA PHE A 153 1.09 8.09 0.83
C PHE A 153 2.31 7.74 -0.01
N THR A 154 2.28 6.63 -0.74
CA THR A 154 3.33 6.30 -1.73
C THR A 154 3.45 7.42 -2.78
N ASN A 155 2.33 7.95 -3.27
CA ASN A 155 2.33 9.06 -4.21
C ASN A 155 2.81 10.38 -3.59
N LEU A 156 2.51 10.64 -2.32
CA LEU A 156 3.05 11.80 -1.60
C LEU A 156 4.56 11.73 -1.46
N GLN A 157 5.12 10.55 -1.14
CA GLN A 157 6.56 10.35 -1.05
C GLN A 157 7.26 10.62 -2.39
N LEU A 158 6.62 10.29 -3.52
CA LEU A 158 7.13 10.59 -4.88
C LEU A 158 7.05 12.07 -5.24
N ILE A 159 6.04 12.80 -4.74
CA ILE A 159 5.84 14.24 -5.00
C ILE A 159 6.70 15.12 -4.07
N ALA A 160 7.02 14.61 -2.88
CA ALA A 160 7.72 15.37 -1.85
C ALA A 160 9.05 15.93 -2.36
N SER A 161 9.29 17.21 -2.07
CA SER A 161 10.60 17.84 -2.23
C SER A 161 11.05 18.48 -0.91
N PRO A 162 12.36 18.68 -0.69
CA PRO A 162 12.86 19.29 0.54
C PRO A 162 12.21 20.63 0.87
N ASN A 163 11.95 21.45 -0.15
CA ASN A 163 11.26 22.74 0.00
C ASN A 163 9.80 22.57 0.43
N LEU A 164 9.10 21.57 -0.11
CA LEU A 164 7.71 21.31 0.24
C LEU A 164 7.57 20.81 1.68
N VAL A 165 8.44 19.88 2.09
CA VAL A 165 8.42 19.30 3.45
C VAL A 165 8.86 20.33 4.49
N SER A 166 9.96 21.04 4.27
CA SER A 166 10.47 22.03 5.24
C SER A 166 9.56 23.24 5.45
N SER A 167 8.70 23.57 4.48
CA SER A 167 7.71 24.65 4.60
C SER A 167 6.44 24.27 5.38
N LEU A 168 6.23 22.99 5.70
CA LEU A 168 5.07 22.55 6.50
C LEU A 168 5.17 23.04 7.97
N PRO A 169 4.05 23.11 8.72
CA PRO A 169 4.12 23.23 10.17
C PRO A 169 4.89 22.07 10.80
N GLN A 170 5.68 22.33 11.85
CA GLN A 170 6.54 21.32 12.50
C GLN A 170 5.77 20.06 12.95
N SER A 171 4.55 20.21 13.47
CA SER A 171 3.68 19.09 13.83
C SER A 171 3.33 18.20 12.63
N VAL A 172 3.08 18.81 11.47
CA VAL A 172 2.77 18.10 10.22
C VAL A 172 4.04 17.48 9.62
N GLN A 173 5.20 18.14 9.76
CA GLN A 173 6.49 17.55 9.38
C GLN A 173 6.77 16.27 10.18
N LYS A 174 6.62 16.32 11.52
CA LYS A 174 6.78 15.14 12.39
C LYS A 174 5.84 14.02 11.94
N ASN A 175 4.56 14.33 11.72
CA ASN A 175 3.58 13.36 11.21
C ASN A 175 4.00 12.75 9.86
N TYR A 176 4.40 13.56 8.89
CA TYR A 176 4.88 13.09 7.59
C TYR A 176 6.08 12.14 7.73
N HIS A 177 7.03 12.43 8.63
CA HIS A 177 8.17 11.56 8.87
C HIS A 177 7.78 10.25 9.57
N GLU A 178 6.84 10.29 10.52
CA GLU A 178 6.30 9.08 11.16
C GLU A 178 5.57 8.19 10.15
N LEU A 179 4.75 8.78 9.26
CA LEU A 179 4.10 8.07 8.16
C LEU A 179 5.12 7.50 7.15
N CYS A 180 6.24 8.19 6.90
CA CYS A 180 7.35 7.65 6.12
C CYS A 180 7.97 6.40 6.75
N GLN A 181 8.15 6.39 8.07
CA GLN A 181 8.66 5.23 8.79
C GLN A 181 7.65 4.08 8.75
N LEU A 182 6.36 4.38 8.92
CA LEU A 182 5.29 3.40 8.85
C LEU A 182 5.18 2.74 7.46
N ASN A 183 5.18 3.53 6.39
CA ASN A 183 5.06 3.06 5.01
C ASN A 183 6.40 2.53 4.42
N SER A 184 7.45 2.41 5.23
CA SER A 184 8.75 1.95 4.75
C SER A 184 8.67 0.55 4.13
N PRO A 185 9.26 0.30 2.93
CA PRO A 185 9.27 -1.03 2.33
C PRO A 185 10.21 -2.01 3.06
N ASN A 186 11.00 -1.53 4.03
CA ASN A 186 11.95 -2.34 4.78
C ASN A 186 11.30 -3.58 5.39
N LYS A 187 11.94 -4.74 5.20
CA LYS A 187 11.48 -6.05 5.68
C LYS A 187 10.02 -6.35 5.25
N ASN A 188 9.69 -6.08 3.98
CA ASN A 188 8.34 -6.30 3.41
C ASN A 188 7.26 -5.52 4.17
N HIS A 189 7.47 -4.21 4.33
CA HIS A 189 6.55 -3.31 5.04
C HIS A 189 6.27 -3.74 6.49
N PHE A 190 7.31 -4.17 7.23
CA PHE A 190 7.16 -4.69 8.59
C PHE A 190 6.41 -3.71 9.52
N ALA A 191 6.76 -2.42 9.48
CA ALA A 191 6.13 -1.41 10.35
C ALA A 191 4.62 -1.27 10.10
N LEU A 192 4.20 -1.18 8.82
CA LEU A 192 2.78 -1.12 8.47
C LEU A 192 2.05 -2.42 8.82
N ARG A 193 2.66 -3.58 8.55
CA ARG A 193 2.06 -4.89 8.90
C ARG A 193 1.89 -5.05 10.41
N ASP A 194 2.87 -4.63 11.20
CA ASP A 194 2.79 -4.64 12.66
C ASP A 194 1.72 -3.67 13.19
N PHE A 195 1.61 -2.49 12.58
CA PHE A 195 0.55 -1.54 12.89
C PHE A 195 -0.85 -2.11 12.61
N ILE A 196 -1.06 -2.71 11.43
CA ILE A 196 -2.34 -3.37 11.07
C ILE A 196 -2.66 -4.49 12.07
N LYS A 197 -1.67 -5.31 12.43
CA LYS A 197 -1.85 -6.41 13.38
C LYS A 197 -2.21 -5.93 14.79
N THR A 198 -1.59 -4.84 15.25
CA THR A 198 -1.81 -4.28 16.60
C THR A 198 -3.10 -3.45 16.69
N HIS A 199 -3.61 -2.97 15.56
CA HIS A 199 -4.83 -2.17 15.46
C HIS A 199 -5.92 -2.89 14.67
N SER A 200 -5.99 -4.22 14.76
CA SER A 200 -6.94 -5.01 13.97
C SER A 200 -8.39 -4.60 14.26
N ASN A 201 -9.21 -4.47 13.22
CA ASN A 201 -10.62 -4.10 13.30
C ASN A 201 -11.46 -4.90 12.28
N GLU A 202 -12.77 -4.98 12.51
CA GLU A 202 -13.72 -5.54 11.54
C GLU A 202 -13.77 -4.74 10.24
N THR A 203 -13.41 -3.46 10.29
CA THR A 203 -13.36 -2.58 9.11
C THR A 203 -12.03 -2.62 8.36
N ASP A 204 -11.11 -3.52 8.74
CA ASP A 204 -9.80 -3.61 8.08
C ASP A 204 -9.95 -3.80 6.57
N PHE A 205 -9.13 -3.05 5.83
CA PHE A 205 -8.95 -3.20 4.40
C PHE A 205 -7.46 -3.14 4.10
N SER A 206 -6.87 -4.33 4.12
CA SER A 206 -5.44 -4.52 3.96
C SER A 206 -5.01 -4.13 2.55
N PRO A 207 -3.77 -3.63 2.36
CA PRO A 207 -3.25 -3.38 1.03
C PRO A 207 -3.24 -4.67 0.21
N LEU A 208 -3.82 -4.65 -0.99
CA LEU A 208 -4.00 -5.87 -1.79
C LEU A 208 -2.65 -6.52 -2.12
N ILE A 209 -1.60 -5.70 -2.28
CA ILE A 209 -0.22 -6.15 -2.52
C ILE A 209 0.29 -7.08 -1.42
N PHE A 210 -0.18 -6.93 -0.18
CA PHE A 210 0.23 -7.84 0.89
C PHE A 210 -0.33 -9.24 0.69
N SER A 211 -1.53 -9.35 0.15
CA SER A 211 -2.23 -10.61 -0.04
C SER A 211 -1.80 -11.29 -1.35
N TYR A 212 -1.89 -10.59 -2.50
CA TYR A 212 -1.58 -11.23 -3.78
C TYR A 212 -0.09 -11.60 -3.90
N HIS A 213 0.82 -10.79 -3.33
CA HIS A 213 2.25 -11.12 -3.36
C HIS A 213 2.59 -12.31 -2.44
N ALA A 214 1.97 -12.38 -1.26
CA ALA A 214 2.15 -13.54 -0.37
C ALA A 214 1.62 -14.82 -1.01
N ILE A 215 0.45 -14.77 -1.66
CA ILE A 215 -0.10 -15.90 -2.41
C ILE A 215 0.81 -16.28 -3.59
N ALA A 216 1.41 -15.32 -4.28
CA ALA A 216 2.35 -15.59 -5.37
C ALA A 216 3.58 -16.38 -4.87
N VAL A 217 4.21 -15.93 -3.79
CA VAL A 217 5.36 -16.60 -3.17
C VAL A 217 5.00 -18.02 -2.69
N ILE A 218 3.82 -18.19 -2.10
CA ILE A 218 3.33 -19.52 -1.68
C ILE A 218 3.09 -20.42 -2.89
N ASN A 219 2.48 -19.90 -3.96
CA ASN A 219 2.25 -20.66 -5.18
C ASN A 219 3.57 -21.11 -5.84
N GLU A 220 4.58 -20.25 -5.89
CA GLU A 220 5.93 -20.60 -6.37
C GLU A 220 6.56 -21.69 -5.50
N SER A 221 6.46 -21.57 -4.18
CA SER A 221 6.93 -22.59 -3.23
C SER A 221 6.27 -23.95 -3.48
N ILE A 222 4.95 -23.97 -3.67
CA ILE A 222 4.17 -25.19 -3.97
C ILE A 222 4.65 -25.85 -5.28
N VAL A 223 4.87 -25.06 -6.34
CA VAL A 223 5.37 -25.56 -7.63
C VAL A 223 6.74 -26.18 -7.46
N HIS A 224 7.67 -25.46 -6.82
CA HIS A 224 9.03 -25.94 -6.60
C HIS A 224 9.06 -27.24 -5.77
N ILE A 225 8.25 -27.36 -4.72
CA ILE A 225 8.15 -28.60 -3.92
C ILE A 225 7.65 -29.77 -4.78
N ARG A 226 6.65 -29.55 -5.64
CA ARG A 226 6.12 -30.59 -6.55
C ARG A 226 7.16 -31.04 -7.58
N GLU A 227 7.94 -30.11 -8.13
CA GLU A 227 9.03 -30.42 -9.05
C GLU A 227 10.13 -31.24 -8.34
N GLN A 228 10.48 -30.86 -7.11
CA GLN A 228 11.41 -31.65 -6.29
C GLN A 228 10.89 -33.06 -6.00
N ASP A 229 9.60 -33.21 -5.68
CA ASP A 229 8.98 -34.52 -5.48
C ASP A 229 9.03 -35.38 -6.73
N LEU A 230 8.82 -34.81 -7.92
CA LEU A 230 8.95 -35.51 -9.19
C LEU A 230 10.39 -36.01 -9.40
N LEU A 231 11.39 -35.15 -9.18
CA LEU A 231 12.81 -35.50 -9.28
C LEU A 231 13.20 -36.61 -8.30
N LEU A 232 12.77 -36.49 -7.03
CA LEU A 232 13.03 -37.49 -6.00
C LEU A 232 12.35 -38.83 -6.33
N ASN A 233 11.13 -38.82 -6.86
CA ASN A 233 10.44 -40.04 -7.27
C ASN A 233 11.12 -40.72 -8.47
N ASN A 234 11.60 -39.96 -9.44
CA ASN A 234 12.38 -40.50 -10.56
C ASN A 234 13.71 -41.09 -10.06
N ARG A 235 14.44 -40.35 -9.22
CA ARG A 235 15.68 -40.82 -8.61
C ARG A 235 15.50 -42.07 -7.76
N LYS A 236 14.39 -42.16 -7.00
CA LYS A 236 14.02 -43.35 -6.23
C LYS A 236 13.86 -44.58 -7.12
N LYS A 237 13.28 -44.43 -8.31
CA LYS A 237 13.13 -45.53 -9.28
C LYS A 237 14.50 -45.95 -9.82
N GLU A 238 15.36 -45.00 -10.18
CA GLU A 238 16.72 -45.28 -10.66
C GLU A 238 17.56 -46.01 -9.60
N VAL A 239 17.60 -45.47 -8.37
CA VAL A 239 18.34 -46.06 -7.26
C VAL A 239 17.86 -47.49 -6.97
N ARG A 240 16.55 -47.74 -7.02
CA ARG A 240 16.00 -49.10 -6.84
C ARG A 240 16.39 -50.06 -7.96
N LYS A 241 16.37 -49.61 -9.22
CA LYS A 241 16.83 -50.42 -10.35
C LYS A 241 18.31 -50.77 -10.21
N GLU A 242 19.12 -49.80 -9.80
CA GLU A 242 20.56 -49.97 -9.65
C GLU A 242 20.91 -50.86 -8.46
N ILE A 243 20.23 -50.70 -7.33
CA ILE A 243 20.35 -51.64 -6.20
C ILE A 243 19.99 -53.06 -6.63
N HIS A 244 18.91 -53.23 -7.41
CA HIS A 244 18.50 -54.54 -7.89
C HIS A 244 19.50 -55.17 -8.86
N ARG A 245 20.11 -54.36 -9.74
CA ARG A 245 21.20 -54.80 -10.63
C ARG A 245 22.40 -55.31 -9.82
N LEU A 246 22.90 -54.48 -8.90
CA LEU A 246 24.05 -54.80 -8.06
C LEU A 246 23.78 -55.94 -7.07
N GLN A 247 22.53 -56.11 -6.64
CA GLN A 247 22.11 -57.24 -5.80
C GLN A 247 22.36 -58.59 -6.50
N ASN A 248 22.24 -58.66 -7.83
CA ASN A 248 22.50 -59.88 -8.59
C ASN A 248 24.01 -60.14 -8.80
N GLU A 249 24.87 -59.17 -8.49
CA GLU A 249 26.32 -59.22 -8.66
C GLU A 249 27.08 -59.55 -7.35
N ILE A 250 26.39 -59.56 -6.20
CA ILE A 250 26.95 -59.80 -4.87
C ILE A 250 26.38 -61.07 -4.23
N ASP A 251 27.12 -61.67 -3.29
CA ASP A 251 26.60 -62.76 -2.48
C ASP A 251 25.32 -62.34 -1.69
N PRO A 252 24.26 -63.17 -1.68
CA PRO A 252 23.00 -62.85 -1.01
C PRO A 252 23.12 -62.57 0.50
N ASP A 253 24.02 -63.25 1.20
CA ASP A 253 24.21 -63.08 2.64
C ASP A 253 24.98 -61.78 2.94
N ASP A 254 25.96 -61.44 2.10
CA ASP A 254 26.67 -60.16 2.16
C ASP A 254 25.75 -58.97 1.89
N PHE A 255 24.88 -59.07 0.88
CA PHE A 255 23.87 -58.05 0.59
C PHE A 255 22.93 -57.82 1.78
N LYS A 256 22.43 -58.91 2.38
CA LYS A 256 21.54 -58.86 3.55
C LYS A 256 22.23 -58.22 4.76
N THR A 257 23.52 -58.53 4.95
CA THR A 257 24.36 -57.92 5.98
C THR A 257 24.54 -56.42 5.74
N LEU A 258 24.86 -56.00 4.52
CA LEU A 258 25.00 -54.59 4.14
C LEU A 258 23.72 -53.79 4.34
N VAL A 259 22.56 -54.30 3.90
CA VAL A 259 21.27 -53.64 4.09
C VAL A 259 20.97 -53.42 5.58
N LYS A 260 21.28 -54.41 6.43
CA LYS A 260 21.08 -54.32 7.88
C LYS A 260 22.00 -53.26 8.52
N LEU A 261 23.29 -53.29 8.19
CA LEU A 261 24.29 -52.34 8.71
C LEU A 261 23.99 -50.90 8.28
N VAL A 262 23.68 -50.68 7.00
CA VAL A 262 23.26 -49.36 6.47
C VAL A 262 21.95 -48.92 7.09
N GLY A 263 21.01 -49.85 7.30
CA GLY A 263 19.73 -49.61 7.96
C GLY A 263 19.88 -49.08 9.38
N LYS A 264 20.84 -49.62 10.14
CA LYS A 264 21.09 -49.27 11.55
C LYS A 264 22.15 -48.19 11.78
N HIS A 265 22.81 -47.71 10.73
CA HIS A 265 23.96 -46.79 10.83
C HIS A 265 25.13 -47.39 11.63
N GLU A 266 25.32 -48.71 11.56
CA GLU A 266 26.41 -49.43 12.23
C GLU A 266 27.70 -49.40 11.40
N HIS A 267 28.84 -49.74 12.03
CA HIS A 267 30.14 -49.82 11.36
C HIS A 267 30.12 -50.92 10.28
N ILE A 268 30.57 -50.59 9.07
CA ILE A 268 30.67 -51.54 7.95
C ILE A 268 32.12 -52.06 7.93
N PRO A 269 32.34 -53.38 8.03
CA PRO A 269 33.65 -53.99 7.92
C PRO A 269 34.44 -53.50 6.69
N ASN A 270 35.75 -53.34 6.82
CA ASN A 270 36.58 -52.67 5.81
C ASN A 270 36.63 -53.41 4.47
N ASP A 271 36.64 -54.73 4.52
CA ASP A 271 36.51 -55.68 3.40
C ASP A 271 35.22 -55.45 2.61
N LEU A 272 34.06 -55.49 3.29
CA LEU A 272 32.75 -55.23 2.69
C LEU A 272 32.60 -53.79 2.18
N ASN A 273 33.23 -52.82 2.87
CA ASN A 273 33.14 -51.41 2.52
C ASN A 273 33.94 -51.06 1.26
N LEU A 274 35.16 -51.59 1.09
CA LEU A 274 36.03 -51.29 -0.05
C LEU A 274 35.40 -51.73 -1.38
N GLU A 275 34.80 -52.92 -1.41
CA GLU A 275 34.22 -53.51 -2.62
C GLU A 275 32.84 -52.94 -2.95
N ASN A 276 32.08 -52.46 -1.95
CA ASN A 276 30.68 -52.08 -2.11
C ASN A 276 30.37 -50.60 -1.86
N ARG A 277 31.36 -49.70 -1.92
CA ARG A 277 31.18 -48.25 -1.63
C ARG A 277 30.00 -47.63 -2.39
N TYR A 278 29.87 -47.95 -3.67
CA TYR A 278 28.80 -47.42 -4.52
C TYR A 278 27.42 -47.94 -4.07
N LEU A 279 27.28 -49.25 -3.84
CA LEU A 279 26.04 -49.86 -3.33
C LEU A 279 25.64 -49.30 -1.95
N ILE A 280 26.61 -49.14 -1.05
CA ILE A 280 26.41 -48.50 0.26
C ILE A 280 25.87 -47.07 0.08
N SER A 281 26.39 -46.31 -0.87
CA SER A 281 25.89 -44.96 -1.17
C SER A 281 24.44 -44.98 -1.66
N LEU A 282 24.08 -45.93 -2.53
CA LEU A 282 22.73 -46.10 -3.06
C LEU A 282 21.73 -46.55 -1.98
N LEU A 283 22.12 -47.47 -1.09
CA LEU A 283 21.30 -47.91 0.04
C LEU A 283 21.02 -46.75 1.01
N ARG A 284 22.02 -45.90 1.28
CA ARG A 284 21.85 -44.67 2.08
C ARG A 284 20.92 -43.69 1.39
N GLU A 285 21.08 -43.49 0.08
CA GLU A 285 20.22 -42.62 -0.73
C GLU A 285 18.76 -43.11 -0.74
N ASN A 286 18.53 -44.41 -0.96
CA ASN A 286 17.20 -45.04 -0.94
C ASN A 286 16.49 -44.88 0.41
N LYS A 287 17.22 -44.76 1.53
CA LYS A 287 16.66 -44.44 2.85
C LYS A 287 16.36 -42.94 3.02
N ARG A 288 17.18 -42.07 2.44
CA ARG A 288 17.03 -40.60 2.52
C ARG A 288 15.86 -40.09 1.67
N ILE A 289 15.68 -40.60 0.47
CA ILE A 289 14.63 -40.11 -0.45
C ILE A 289 13.21 -40.15 0.17
N PRO A 290 12.74 -41.26 0.78
CA PRO A 290 11.44 -41.28 1.47
C PRO A 290 11.34 -40.34 2.67
N LYS A 291 12.45 -39.99 3.34
CA LYS A 291 12.46 -38.98 4.40
C LYS A 291 12.27 -37.58 3.80
N ASN A 292 12.98 -37.28 2.71
CA ASN A 292 12.84 -36.00 2.01
C ASN A 292 11.43 -35.82 1.43
N LEU A 293 10.85 -36.86 0.82
CA LEU A 293 9.46 -36.82 0.33
C LEU A 293 8.45 -36.57 1.46
N ARG A 294 8.65 -37.15 2.65
CA ARG A 294 7.79 -36.88 3.82
C ARG A 294 7.94 -35.43 4.31
N ASN A 295 9.15 -34.90 4.33
CA ASN A 295 9.40 -33.50 4.68
C ASN A 295 8.74 -32.56 3.67
N ASN A 296 8.90 -32.82 2.37
CA ASN A 296 8.25 -32.06 1.30
C ASN A 296 6.74 -32.07 1.43
N HIS A 297 6.13 -33.23 1.71
CA HIS A 297 4.70 -33.32 1.97
C HIS A 297 4.25 -32.47 3.16
N LYS A 298 5.01 -32.47 4.27
CA LYS A 298 4.71 -31.63 5.43
C LYS A 298 4.75 -30.14 5.07
N ILE A 299 5.81 -29.69 4.39
CA ILE A 299 5.96 -28.29 3.96
C ILE A 299 4.82 -27.94 2.99
N LEU A 300 4.47 -28.82 2.06
CA LEU A 300 3.37 -28.59 1.13
C LEU A 300 2.03 -28.39 1.84
N CYS A 301 1.73 -29.20 2.86
CA CYS A 301 0.53 -29.02 3.69
C CYS A 301 0.54 -27.65 4.40
N GLU A 302 1.66 -27.26 5.01
CA GLU A 302 1.82 -25.94 5.66
C GLU A 302 1.61 -24.78 4.66
N GLN A 303 2.15 -24.89 3.44
CA GLN A 303 1.95 -23.87 2.39
C GLN A 303 0.48 -23.78 1.93
N ILE A 304 -0.20 -24.92 1.76
CA ILE A 304 -1.62 -24.94 1.39
C ILE A 304 -2.50 -24.34 2.49
N GLU A 305 -2.19 -24.62 3.76
CA GLU A 305 -2.86 -24.06 4.92
C GLU A 305 -2.69 -22.53 4.97
N GLN A 306 -1.45 -22.03 4.90
CA GLN A 306 -1.16 -20.58 4.86
C GLN A 306 -1.89 -19.87 3.72
N ARG A 307 -1.93 -20.46 2.51
CA ARG A 307 -2.70 -19.89 1.40
C ARG A 307 -4.19 -19.83 1.70
N THR A 308 -4.72 -20.86 2.35
CA THR A 308 -6.15 -20.93 2.72
C THR A 308 -6.49 -19.88 3.77
N GLU A 309 -5.63 -19.69 4.78
CA GLU A 309 -5.78 -18.63 5.78
C GLU A 309 -5.80 -17.23 5.15
N LEU A 310 -4.91 -16.96 4.18
CA LEU A 310 -4.90 -15.68 3.46
C LEU A 310 -6.21 -15.45 2.67
N LEU A 311 -6.69 -16.48 1.98
CA LEU A 311 -7.97 -16.38 1.25
C LEU A 311 -9.15 -16.16 2.21
N ASN A 312 -9.16 -16.83 3.36
CA ASN A 312 -10.17 -16.61 4.40
C ASN A 312 -10.12 -15.19 4.96
N SER A 313 -8.92 -14.61 5.14
CA SER A 313 -8.74 -13.22 5.54
C SER A 313 -9.32 -12.26 4.50
N ILE A 314 -9.07 -12.49 3.21
CA ILE A 314 -9.65 -11.71 2.11
C ILE A 314 -11.18 -11.79 2.16
N THR A 315 -11.75 -12.99 2.30
CA THR A 315 -13.20 -13.17 2.42
C THR A 315 -13.78 -12.41 3.62
N LYS A 316 -13.09 -12.43 4.76
CA LYS A 316 -13.50 -11.67 5.94
C LYS A 316 -13.57 -10.17 5.65
N GLU A 317 -12.54 -9.60 5.02
CA GLU A 317 -12.51 -8.19 4.63
C GLU A 317 -13.60 -7.86 3.58
N GLN A 318 -13.85 -8.78 2.64
CA GLN A 318 -14.88 -8.62 1.60
C GLN A 318 -16.32 -8.66 2.15
N ASN A 319 -16.54 -9.31 3.30
CA ASN A 319 -17.85 -9.40 3.93
C ASN A 319 -18.26 -8.11 4.66
N TYR A 320 -17.34 -7.18 4.88
CA TYR A 320 -17.66 -5.89 5.47
C TYR A 320 -18.58 -5.07 4.55
N ARG A 321 -19.67 -4.50 5.10
CA ARG A 321 -20.60 -3.67 4.33
C ARG A 321 -20.34 -2.19 4.57
N VAL A 322 -19.82 -1.50 3.56
CA VAL A 322 -19.61 -0.04 3.61
C VAL A 322 -20.96 0.67 3.47
N LYS A 323 -21.10 1.79 4.18
CA LYS A 323 -22.22 2.72 3.97
C LYS A 323 -22.15 3.30 2.56
N SER A 324 -23.30 3.47 1.93
CA SER A 324 -23.41 4.10 0.60
C SER A 324 -22.75 5.47 0.60
N LEU A 325 -22.02 5.78 -0.47
CA LEU A 325 -21.42 7.09 -0.66
C LEU A 325 -22.52 8.13 -0.91
N PRO A 326 -22.53 9.27 -0.20
CA PRO A 326 -23.46 10.36 -0.47
C PRO A 326 -23.41 10.84 -1.93
N SER A 327 -24.56 11.24 -2.50
CA SER A 327 -24.68 11.64 -3.90
C SER A 327 -23.69 12.73 -4.34
N TYR A 328 -23.39 13.70 -3.47
CA TYR A 328 -22.41 14.76 -3.79
C TYR A 328 -20.98 14.22 -3.92
N LEU A 329 -20.62 13.17 -3.19
CA LEU A 329 -19.33 12.49 -3.30
C LEU A 329 -19.28 11.56 -4.52
N GLU A 330 -20.40 10.94 -4.88
CA GLU A 330 -20.50 10.24 -6.17
C GLU A 330 -20.28 11.21 -7.35
N ASN A 331 -20.87 12.40 -7.30
CA ASN A 331 -20.61 13.45 -8.30
C ASN A 331 -19.14 13.89 -8.30
N THR A 332 -18.50 13.93 -7.12
CA THR A 332 -17.06 14.21 -7.00
C THR A 332 -16.23 13.15 -7.72
N TYR A 333 -16.50 11.87 -7.48
CA TYR A 333 -15.81 10.78 -8.17
C TYR A 333 -16.09 10.77 -9.68
N ASN A 334 -17.33 10.98 -10.11
CA ASN A 334 -17.69 11.07 -11.54
C ASN A 334 -16.91 12.20 -12.23
N ARG A 335 -16.69 13.33 -11.54
CA ARG A 335 -15.87 14.44 -12.06
C ARG A 335 -14.40 14.07 -12.16
N ILE A 336 -13.86 13.33 -11.18
CA ILE A 336 -12.49 12.80 -11.21
C ILE A 336 -12.31 11.90 -12.44
N ARG A 337 -13.18 10.91 -12.60
CA ARG A 337 -13.18 9.96 -13.72
C ARG A 337 -13.27 10.66 -15.07
N PHE A 338 -14.18 11.64 -15.20
CA PHE A 338 -14.28 12.45 -16.41
C PHE A 338 -12.98 13.17 -16.76
N ARG A 339 -12.32 13.79 -15.78
CA ARG A 339 -11.05 14.50 -15.99
C ARG A 339 -9.92 13.54 -16.36
N PHE A 340 -9.85 12.37 -15.73
CA PHE A 340 -8.88 11.33 -16.07
C PHE A 340 -9.03 10.84 -17.51
N ASN A 341 -10.26 10.53 -17.92
CA ASN A 341 -10.55 10.07 -19.28
C ASN A 341 -10.22 11.14 -20.33
N LYS A 342 -10.57 12.40 -20.04
CA LYS A 342 -10.20 13.54 -20.89
C LYS A 342 -8.68 13.66 -21.04
N HIS A 343 -7.94 13.61 -19.94
CA HIS A 343 -6.47 13.70 -19.95
C HIS A 343 -5.83 12.55 -20.73
N ASN A 344 -6.34 11.32 -20.57
CA ASN A 344 -5.83 10.17 -21.32
C ASN A 344 -6.09 10.31 -22.82
N LEU A 345 -7.27 10.78 -23.21
CA LEU A 345 -7.59 11.06 -24.62
C LEU A 345 -6.63 12.10 -25.20
N GLU A 346 -6.41 13.21 -24.49
CA GLU A 346 -5.48 14.27 -24.91
C GLU A 346 -4.04 13.77 -25.01
N ARG A 347 -3.61 12.87 -24.11
CA ARG A 347 -2.30 12.22 -24.16
C ARG A 347 -2.17 11.28 -25.36
N THR A 348 -3.19 10.49 -25.66
CA THR A 348 -3.22 9.61 -26.85
C THR A 348 -3.19 10.42 -28.15
N MET A 349 -3.81 11.60 -28.17
CA MET A 349 -3.76 12.53 -29.30
C MET A 349 -2.46 13.34 -29.39
N GLY A 350 -1.51 13.17 -28.46
CA GLY A 350 -0.26 13.92 -28.42
C GLY A 350 -0.40 15.40 -28.06
N ILE A 351 -1.56 15.82 -27.54
CA ILE A 351 -1.85 17.21 -27.14
C ILE A 351 -1.14 17.55 -25.84
N VAL A 352 -1.08 16.60 -24.90
CA VAL A 352 -0.41 16.75 -23.61
C VAL A 352 0.88 15.93 -23.61
N PRO A 353 2.05 16.53 -23.32
CA PRO A 353 3.30 15.79 -23.22
C PRO A 353 3.24 14.71 -22.15
N SER A 354 3.95 13.60 -22.39
CA SER A 354 4.13 12.53 -21.43
C SER A 354 5.01 13.02 -20.28
N GLU A 355 4.36 13.35 -19.17
CA GLU A 355 4.91 13.89 -17.93
C GLU A 355 5.32 15.38 -17.98
N PRO A 356 4.97 16.17 -16.95
CA PRO A 356 5.64 17.44 -16.72
C PRO A 356 7.12 17.19 -16.45
N ALA A 357 8.00 17.92 -17.15
CA ALA A 357 9.35 18.15 -16.67
C ALA A 357 9.31 18.50 -15.18
N ARG A 358 10.18 17.85 -14.38
CA ARG A 358 10.37 18.13 -12.94
C ARG A 358 10.22 19.63 -12.71
N SER A 359 9.17 20.04 -12.00
CA SER A 359 8.93 21.45 -11.73
C SER A 359 10.19 22.01 -11.09
N GLN A 360 10.83 22.99 -11.74
CA GLN A 360 11.88 23.77 -11.10
C GLN A 360 11.30 24.28 -9.78
N ASP A 361 11.89 23.86 -8.67
CA ASP A 361 11.43 24.24 -7.35
C ASP A 361 11.63 25.75 -7.20
N ILE A 362 10.54 26.48 -7.41
CA ILE A 362 10.40 27.89 -7.06
C ILE A 362 10.56 28.00 -5.54
N ALA A 363 11.05 29.17 -5.09
CA ALA A 363 11.32 29.53 -3.71
C ALA A 363 10.32 28.91 -2.69
N PRO A 364 10.81 28.50 -1.50
CA PRO A 364 9.99 27.84 -0.50
C PRO A 364 8.81 28.71 -0.06
N SER A 365 7.64 28.10 0.08
CA SER A 365 6.44 28.78 0.57
C SER A 365 6.62 29.23 2.02
N ARG A 366 6.04 30.38 2.35
CA ARG A 366 6.00 30.93 3.71
C ARG A 366 4.59 30.91 4.32
N LEU A 367 3.70 30.10 3.75
CA LEU A 367 2.28 30.11 4.09
C LEU A 367 2.03 29.90 5.59
N TYR A 368 2.62 28.85 6.17
CA TYR A 368 2.39 28.50 7.59
C TYR A 368 3.38 29.12 8.57
N SER A 369 4.53 29.62 8.08
CA SER A 369 5.53 30.29 8.91
C SER A 369 5.24 31.78 9.09
N HIS A 370 4.55 32.42 8.13
CA HIS A 370 4.26 33.85 8.17
C HIS A 370 2.82 34.20 7.77
N SER A 371 2.34 33.72 6.62
CA SER A 371 1.12 34.28 6.01
C SER A 371 -0.19 33.95 6.76
N LEU A 372 -0.38 32.68 7.15
CA LEU A 372 -1.53 32.22 7.93
C LEU A 372 -1.27 32.20 9.42
N LEU A 373 0.00 32.34 9.83
CA LEU A 373 0.37 32.34 11.23
C LEU A 373 -0.08 33.64 11.90
N PRO A 374 -0.97 33.59 12.90
CA PRO A 374 -1.41 34.80 13.59
C PRO A 374 -0.24 35.41 14.38
N SER A 375 -0.31 36.70 14.70
CA SER A 375 0.69 37.32 15.57
C SER A 375 0.72 36.65 16.95
N PHE A 376 1.84 36.76 17.66
CA PHE A 376 2.02 36.17 19.00
C PHE A 376 0.86 36.46 19.96
N TRP A 377 0.36 37.69 19.96
CA TRP A 377 -0.79 38.10 20.77
C TRP A 377 -2.10 37.44 20.34
N TYR A 378 -2.37 37.33 19.03
CA TYR A 378 -3.54 36.60 18.53
C TYR A 378 -3.46 35.10 18.81
N ARG A 379 -2.25 34.55 18.95
CA ARG A 379 -2.02 33.17 19.42
C ARG A 379 -2.10 33.02 20.94
N LYS A 380 -2.43 34.09 21.70
CA LYS A 380 -2.44 34.11 23.18
C LYS A 380 -1.10 33.73 23.80
N GLY A 381 -0.01 34.18 23.20
CA GLY A 381 1.35 33.90 23.69
C GLY A 381 1.87 32.51 23.33
N LYS A 382 1.13 31.71 22.54
CA LYS A 382 1.57 30.38 22.11
C LYS A 382 2.66 30.47 21.03
N SER A 383 3.57 29.49 21.07
CA SER A 383 4.53 29.25 19.99
C SER A 383 3.81 28.90 18.69
N ALA A 384 4.49 29.05 17.56
CA ALA A 384 3.93 28.67 16.26
C ALA A 384 3.57 27.17 16.22
N GLU A 385 4.44 26.33 16.80
CA GLU A 385 4.23 24.90 16.90
C GLU A 385 2.97 24.55 17.69
N GLN A 386 2.82 25.10 18.91
CA GLN A 386 1.67 24.81 19.75
C GLN A 386 0.37 25.29 19.10
N TYR A 387 0.38 26.45 18.44
CA TYR A 387 -0.77 26.95 17.70
C TYR A 387 -1.21 25.99 16.59
N TRP A 388 -0.27 25.53 15.75
CA TRP A 388 -0.60 24.62 14.66
C TRP A 388 -1.02 23.24 15.15
N LYS A 389 -0.44 22.75 16.26
CA LYS A 389 -0.86 21.49 16.91
C LYS A 389 -2.31 21.52 17.39
N GLU A 390 -2.82 22.68 17.82
CA GLU A 390 -4.21 22.85 18.25
C GLU A 390 -5.17 23.16 17.10
N THR A 391 -4.68 23.75 16.02
CA THR A 391 -5.51 24.20 14.89
C THR A 391 -5.71 23.10 13.85
N LEU A 392 -4.66 22.31 13.59
CA LEU A 392 -4.69 21.22 12.62
C LEU A 392 -5.08 19.92 13.30
N THR A 393 -5.61 19.00 12.52
CA THR A 393 -6.01 17.69 13.02
C THR A 393 -4.76 16.93 13.50
N PRO A 394 -4.73 16.43 14.75
CA PRO A 394 -3.58 15.71 15.26
C PRO A 394 -3.36 14.40 14.51
N SER A 395 -2.10 13.93 14.50
CA SER A 395 -1.74 12.64 13.93
C SER A 395 -2.50 11.51 14.63
N CYS A 396 -2.81 10.46 13.88
CA CYS A 396 -3.32 9.21 14.45
C CYS A 396 -2.24 8.34 15.09
N LEU A 397 -0.97 8.62 14.79
CA LEU A 397 0.16 7.94 15.39
C LEU A 397 0.43 8.53 16.78
N PRO A 398 0.65 7.69 17.80
CA PRO A 398 1.03 8.18 19.11
C PRO A 398 2.35 8.92 18.99
N SER A 399 2.40 10.12 19.59
CA SER A 399 3.65 10.88 19.70
C SER A 399 4.65 10.03 20.49
N ARG A 400 5.60 9.39 19.81
CA ARG A 400 6.75 8.80 20.48
C ARG A 400 7.65 9.90 21.04
#